data_AF-A0AAE0PGJ8-F1
#
_entry.id   AF-A0AAE0PGJ8-F1
#
_cell.length_a   1.000
_cell.length_b   1.000
_cell.length_c   1.000
_cell.angle_alpha   90.00
_cell.angle_beta   90.00
_cell.angle_gamma   90.00
#
_symmetry.space_group_name_H-M   'P 1'
#
loop_
_entity.id
_entity.type
_entity.pdbx_description
1 polymer ?
#
loop_
_entity_poly.entity_id
_entity_poly.type
_entity_poly.pdbx_seq_one_letter_code
_entity_poly.pdbx_strand_id
1 'polypeptide(L)'
;MGGDVVHCDIHLRGLAVVVAWNDHDHHMRHTELDIDLHLDTANNQALFTLGRSVLGQDLRRPINLFLFIYPESIESLEFEADVRLPTSAILDHQPPAILDHQPHQRFGCLRFVTSRSLDFIGPQDPPLEEFRDVFHTMNALSLVLNFNIYFNMSPIQPELLRQISSFPSLFSPTNRRLETDVRRADLRTLYGGLGGRRINTVLSPASSALPGNGTEEEVTTAEKAANVGLQRPAHTSTPPGRKRQSR
;
A
#
# COMPACT_ATOMS: atom_id res chain seq x y z
N MET A 1 -29.34 4.41 23.80
CA MET A 1 -28.01 4.31 24.43
C MET A 1 -27.06 5.07 23.53
N GLY A 2 -26.71 6.31 23.89
CA GLY A 2 -25.68 7.07 23.17
C GLY A 2 -24.33 6.56 23.65
N GLY A 3 -23.67 5.74 22.84
CA GLY A 3 -22.27 5.41 23.08
C GLY A 3 -21.45 6.66 22.85
N ASP A 4 -20.65 7.06 23.83
CA ASP A 4 -19.63 8.09 23.65
C ASP A 4 -18.78 7.70 22.44
N VAL A 5 -18.90 8.47 21.36
CA VAL A 5 -18.02 8.31 20.20
C VAL A 5 -16.65 8.75 20.68
N VAL A 6 -15.75 7.80 20.89
CA VAL A 6 -14.37 8.08 21.28
C VAL A 6 -13.75 8.89 20.15
N HIS A 7 -13.59 10.20 20.41
CA HIS A 7 -12.87 11.08 19.52
C HIS A 7 -11.38 10.73 19.61
N CYS A 8 -10.83 10.23 18.51
CA CYS A 8 -9.45 9.83 18.41
C CYS A 8 -8.82 10.65 17.29
N ASP A 9 -7.86 11.48 17.67
CA ASP A 9 -7.05 12.29 16.77
C ASP A 9 -5.58 11.94 17.04
N ILE A 10 -5.04 11.05 16.22
CA ILE A 10 -3.67 10.59 16.32
C ILE A 10 -2.87 11.14 15.16
N HIS A 11 -1.76 11.80 15.49
CA HIS A 11 -0.72 12.21 14.57
C HIS A 11 0.62 11.73 15.10
N LEU A 12 0.98 10.49 14.77
CA LEU A 12 2.31 9.94 15.06
C LEU A 12 3.13 9.96 13.77
N ARG A 13 4.39 10.40 13.86
CA ARG A 13 5.29 10.51 12.72
C ARG A 13 6.66 9.98 13.05
N GLY A 14 7.28 9.28 12.10
CA GLY A 14 8.65 8.82 12.16
C GLY A 14 8.93 7.86 13.32
N LEU A 15 7.93 7.08 13.75
CA LEU A 15 8.16 6.06 14.77
C LEU A 15 8.90 4.90 14.12
N ALA A 16 10.09 4.58 14.62
CA ALA A 16 10.84 3.42 14.15
C ALA A 16 10.10 2.12 14.52
N VAL A 17 9.90 1.25 13.53
CA VAL A 17 9.19 -0.02 13.65
C VAL A 17 9.92 -1.17 12.96
N VAL A 18 9.61 -2.39 13.38
CA VAL A 18 9.96 -3.61 12.65
C VAL A 18 8.69 -4.15 12.02
N VAL A 19 8.68 -4.30 10.70
CA VAL A 19 7.59 -4.94 9.97
C VAL A 19 7.97 -6.37 9.65
N ALA A 20 7.09 -7.32 9.95
CA ALA A 20 7.29 -8.73 9.66
C ALA A 20 6.12 -9.31 8.86
N TRP A 21 6.43 -10.17 7.89
CA TRP A 21 5.45 -10.84 7.04
C TRP A 21 5.96 -12.20 6.57
N ASN A 22 5.06 -13.12 6.22
CA ASN A 22 5.46 -14.36 5.57
C ASN A 22 5.59 -14.13 4.07
N ASP A 23 6.71 -14.52 3.48
CA ASP A 23 6.84 -14.53 2.02
C ASP A 23 6.07 -15.69 1.38
N HIS A 24 6.18 -15.81 0.05
CA HIS A 24 5.49 -16.83 -0.73
C HIS A 24 5.90 -18.27 -0.37
N ASP A 25 7.08 -18.44 0.23
CA ASP A 25 7.59 -19.73 0.70
C ASP A 25 7.25 -19.98 2.19
N HIS A 26 6.41 -19.13 2.79
CA HIS A 26 6.08 -19.12 4.21
C HIS A 26 7.29 -18.88 5.13
N HIS A 27 8.36 -18.28 4.60
CA HIS A 27 9.46 -17.84 5.44
C HIS A 27 9.12 -16.48 6.05
N MET A 28 9.34 -16.37 7.36
CA MET A 28 9.20 -15.11 8.08
C MET A 28 10.29 -14.15 7.61
N ARG A 29 9.88 -13.05 6.98
CA ARG A 29 10.73 -11.92 6.59
C ARG A 29 10.47 -10.75 7.52
N HIS A 30 11.46 -9.87 7.65
CA HIS A 30 11.30 -8.62 8.38
C HIS A 30 12.13 -7.49 7.77
N THR A 31 11.74 -6.26 8.07
CA THR A 31 12.52 -5.05 7.76
C THR A 31 12.23 -3.96 8.78
N GLU A 32 13.24 -3.15 9.07
CA GLU A 32 13.06 -1.88 9.79
C GLU A 32 12.53 -0.81 8.85
N LEU A 33 11.53 -0.06 9.33
CA LEU A 33 10.87 1.05 8.64
C LEU A 33 10.49 2.12 9.66
N ASP A 34 10.11 3.29 9.18
CA ASP A 34 9.43 4.31 9.97
C ASP A 34 7.93 4.24 9.71
N ILE A 35 7.09 4.49 10.72
CA ILE A 35 5.64 4.59 10.54
C ILE A 35 5.14 6.00 10.85
N ASP A 36 4.29 6.50 9.97
CA ASP A 36 3.40 7.62 10.25
C ASP A 36 1.96 7.10 10.37
N LEU A 37 1.31 7.45 11.46
CA LEU A 37 -0.08 7.12 11.76
C LEU A 37 -0.86 8.43 11.78
N HIS A 38 -1.79 8.58 10.85
CA HIS A 38 -2.79 9.62 10.89
C HIS A 38 -4.17 9.01 11.02
N LEU A 39 -4.91 9.43 12.04
CA LEU A 39 -6.28 9.03 12.29
C LEU A 39 -7.03 10.22 12.87
N ASP A 40 -8.18 10.54 12.29
CA ASP A 40 -9.10 11.59 12.72
C ASP A 40 -10.52 11.02 12.66
N THR A 41 -11.04 10.55 13.80
CA THR A 41 -12.38 9.96 13.85
C THR A 41 -13.50 10.99 13.74
N ALA A 42 -13.23 12.28 13.98
CA ALA A 42 -14.23 13.33 13.78
C ALA A 42 -14.51 13.55 12.30
N ASN A 43 -13.46 13.53 11.47
CA ASN A 43 -13.59 13.60 10.02
C ASN A 43 -13.73 12.22 9.35
N ASN A 44 -13.72 11.13 10.14
CA ASN A 44 -13.75 9.75 9.66
C ASN A 44 -12.63 9.46 8.66
N GLN A 45 -11.44 9.99 8.92
CA GLN A 45 -10.29 9.94 8.02
C GLN A 45 -9.11 9.23 8.67
N ALA A 46 -8.33 8.52 7.85
CA ALA A 46 -7.06 7.94 8.27
C ALA A 46 -6.09 7.80 7.09
N LEU A 47 -4.80 7.71 7.42
CA LEU A 47 -3.77 7.23 6.51
C LEU A 47 -2.61 6.68 7.33
N PHE A 48 -2.12 5.51 6.94
CA PHE A 48 -0.96 4.87 7.55
C PHE A 48 0.11 4.76 6.48
N THR A 49 1.32 5.22 6.78
CA THR A 49 2.44 5.11 5.83
C THR A 49 3.64 4.48 6.48
N LEU A 50 4.21 3.48 5.84
CA LEU A 50 5.51 2.94 6.19
C LEU A 50 6.56 3.56 5.28
N GLY A 51 7.63 4.11 5.85
CA GLY A 51 8.67 4.83 5.14
C GLY A 51 10.03 4.20 5.33
N ARG A 52 10.91 4.34 4.32
CA ARG A 52 12.35 4.16 4.48
C ARG A 52 13.10 5.24 3.74
N SER A 53 14.01 5.90 4.45
CA SER A 53 14.95 6.83 3.85
C SER A 53 16.18 6.07 3.34
N VAL A 54 16.55 6.29 2.09
CA VAL A 54 17.74 5.71 1.46
C VAL A 54 18.66 6.83 0.96
N LEU A 55 19.95 6.73 1.23
CA LEU A 55 20.95 7.67 0.77
C LEU A 55 21.86 6.98 -0.24
N GLY A 56 21.91 7.54 -1.44
CA GLY A 56 22.69 7.01 -2.57
C GLY A 56 24.05 7.66 -2.62
N GLN A 57 24.98 7.02 -3.33
CA GLN A 57 26.35 7.54 -3.46
C GLN A 57 26.35 8.89 -4.17
N ASP A 58 25.51 9.04 -5.20
CA ASP A 58 25.42 10.26 -6.01
C ASP A 58 24.32 11.23 -5.55
N LEU A 59 23.58 10.88 -4.49
CA LEU A 59 22.47 11.69 -4.02
C LEU A 59 22.88 12.65 -2.90
N ARG A 60 22.64 13.94 -3.16
CA ARG A 60 22.87 15.01 -2.17
C ARG A 60 21.89 14.96 -0.99
N ARG A 61 20.78 14.22 -1.11
CA ARG A 61 19.72 14.12 -0.11
C ARG A 61 19.15 12.71 -0.09
N PRO A 62 18.72 12.22 1.09
CA PRO A 62 18.01 10.95 1.16
C PRO A 62 16.72 10.98 0.34
N ILE A 63 16.39 9.86 -0.30
CA ILE A 63 15.11 9.61 -0.95
C ILE A 63 14.26 8.78 0.01
N ASN A 64 13.01 9.19 0.19
CA ASN A 64 12.06 8.41 0.98
C ASN A 64 11.23 7.52 0.06
N LEU A 65 11.19 6.24 0.38
CA LEU A 65 10.30 5.26 -0.23
C LEU A 65 9.14 5.00 0.73
N PHE A 66 7.93 4.88 0.22
CA PHE A 66 6.74 4.74 1.07
C PHE A 66 5.86 3.55 0.66
N LEU A 67 5.26 2.89 1.64
CA LEU A 67 4.11 2.01 1.46
C LEU A 67 2.90 2.70 2.07
N PHE A 68 1.86 2.92 1.27
CA PHE A 68 0.61 3.47 1.74
C PHE A 68 -0.35 2.33 2.09
N ILE A 69 -0.81 2.33 3.34
CA ILE A 69 -1.85 1.43 3.82
C ILE A 69 -3.11 2.27 4.00
N TYR A 70 -4.10 2.03 3.14
CA TYR A 70 -5.33 2.81 3.13
C TYR A 70 -6.34 2.20 4.10
N PRO A 71 -7.08 3.01 4.89
CA PRO A 71 -8.05 2.49 5.84
C PRO A 71 -9.15 1.65 5.18
N GLU A 72 -9.59 2.02 3.97
CA GLU A 72 -10.59 1.23 3.24
C GLU A 72 -10.06 -0.10 2.69
N SER A 73 -8.76 -0.36 2.79
CA SER A 73 -8.18 -1.66 2.46
C SER A 73 -8.05 -2.59 3.64
N ILE A 74 -8.10 -2.08 4.88
CA ILE A 74 -7.96 -2.87 6.10
C ILE A 74 -9.27 -3.66 6.34
N GLU A 75 -9.14 -4.98 6.46
CA GLU A 75 -10.23 -5.90 6.80
C GLU A 75 -10.27 -6.15 8.31
N SER A 76 -9.10 -6.33 8.92
CA SER A 76 -8.97 -6.40 10.37
C SER A 76 -7.66 -5.77 10.82
N LEU A 77 -7.71 -5.24 12.05
CA LEU A 77 -6.56 -4.70 12.75
C LEU A 77 -6.62 -5.18 14.19
N GLU A 78 -5.58 -5.84 14.65
CA GLU A 78 -5.45 -6.27 16.05
C GLU A 78 -4.32 -5.51 16.73
N PHE A 79 -4.46 -5.27 18.03
CA PHE A 79 -3.41 -4.70 18.85
C PHE A 79 -3.09 -5.66 20.00
N GLU A 80 -1.81 -5.95 20.17
CA GLU A 80 -1.28 -6.75 21.27
C GLU A 80 -0.20 -5.95 21.98
N ALA A 81 -0.33 -5.80 23.30
CA ALA A 81 0.67 -5.13 24.14
C ALA A 81 1.60 -6.15 24.79
N ASP A 82 2.80 -5.69 25.16
CA ASP A 82 3.80 -6.49 25.88
C ASP A 82 4.24 -7.76 25.15
N VAL A 83 4.28 -7.67 23.82
CA VAL A 83 4.67 -8.78 22.95
C VAL A 83 6.17 -9.00 23.04
N ARG A 84 6.59 -10.27 23.16
CA ARG A 84 7.98 -10.64 22.94
C ARG A 84 8.23 -10.61 21.44
N LEU A 85 9.22 -9.85 20.99
CA LEU A 85 9.62 -9.90 19.59
C LEU A 85 9.95 -11.34 19.19
N PRO A 86 9.59 -11.77 17.97
CA PRO A 86 9.96 -13.07 17.43
C PRO A 86 11.48 -13.25 17.51
N THR A 87 11.95 -13.91 18.56
CA THR A 87 13.36 -13.95 18.94
C THR A 87 14.17 -14.82 17.97
N SER A 88 13.50 -15.74 17.25
CA SER A 88 14.13 -16.69 16.32
C SER A 88 14.23 -16.21 14.87
N ALA A 89 13.50 -15.18 14.44
CA ALA A 89 13.51 -14.71 13.04
C ALA A 89 14.26 -13.39 12.83
N ILE A 90 14.56 -12.67 13.92
CA ILE A 90 15.17 -11.33 13.90
C ILE A 90 16.67 -11.38 14.27
N LEU A 91 17.14 -12.46 14.90
CA LEU A 91 18.50 -12.55 15.46
C LEU A 91 19.56 -13.18 14.54
N ASP A 92 19.17 -13.79 13.40
CA ASP A 92 20.16 -14.43 12.51
C ASP A 92 21.03 -13.40 11.76
N HIS A 93 20.57 -12.15 11.63
CA HIS A 93 21.28 -11.09 10.93
C HIS A 93 21.16 -9.76 11.68
N GLN A 94 21.92 -9.61 12.78
CA GLN A 94 22.08 -8.38 13.55
C GLN A 94 20.78 -7.89 14.23
N PRO A 95 20.75 -7.69 15.56
CA PRO A 95 19.57 -7.13 16.20
C PRO A 95 19.24 -5.76 15.56
N PRO A 96 17.98 -5.52 15.17
CA PRO A 96 17.49 -4.21 14.76
C PRO A 96 17.94 -3.17 15.79
N ALA A 97 18.32 -1.96 15.37
CA ALA A 97 18.79 -0.92 16.29
C ALA A 97 17.72 -0.56 17.34
N ILE A 98 16.44 -0.80 17.00
CA ILE A 98 15.29 -0.66 17.89
C ILE A 98 15.33 -1.66 19.08
N LEU A 99 16.09 -2.75 18.96
CA LEU A 99 16.18 -3.85 19.94
C LEU A 99 17.44 -3.80 20.81
N ASP A 100 18.16 -2.67 20.84
CA ASP A 100 19.33 -2.53 21.70
C ASP A 100 18.96 -2.90 23.15
N HIS A 101 19.62 -3.93 23.66
CA HIS A 101 19.11 -4.93 24.60
C HIS A 101 18.83 -4.39 26.01
N GLN A 102 17.81 -3.56 26.15
CA GLN A 102 17.34 -3.09 27.45
C GLN A 102 16.30 -4.08 28.00
N PRO A 103 16.52 -4.70 29.17
CA PRO A 103 15.64 -5.73 29.75
C PRO A 103 14.24 -5.23 30.16
N HIS A 104 13.92 -3.97 29.88
CA HIS A 104 12.68 -3.29 30.25
C HIS A 104 11.92 -2.70 29.06
N GLN A 105 12.34 -3.00 27.82
CA GLN A 105 11.59 -2.55 26.64
C GLN A 105 10.28 -3.32 26.50
N ARG A 106 9.18 -2.58 26.44
CA ARG A 106 7.83 -3.10 26.19
C ARG A 106 7.53 -2.88 24.73
N PHE A 107 7.08 -3.92 24.03
CA PHE A 107 6.75 -3.83 22.62
C PHE A 107 5.25 -3.99 22.38
N GLY A 108 4.73 -3.17 21.48
CA GLY A 108 3.39 -3.29 20.94
C GLY A 108 3.45 -3.93 19.56
N CYS A 109 2.39 -4.64 19.19
CA CYS A 109 2.22 -5.23 17.88
C CYS A 109 0.87 -4.79 17.31
N LEU A 110 0.88 -4.22 16.10
CA LEU A 110 -0.31 -4.04 15.29
C LEU A 110 -0.31 -5.10 14.18
N ARG A 111 -1.35 -5.92 14.11
CA ARG A 111 -1.49 -6.96 13.08
C ARG A 111 -2.51 -6.51 12.06
N PHE A 112 -2.07 -6.40 10.82
CA PHE A 112 -2.89 -5.94 9.70
C PHE A 112 -3.30 -7.12 8.84
N VAL A 113 -4.59 -7.18 8.51
CA VAL A 113 -5.14 -7.97 7.40
C VAL A 113 -5.79 -7.00 6.42
N THR A 114 -5.42 -7.10 5.16
CA THR A 114 -5.86 -6.17 4.11
C THR A 114 -6.50 -6.92 2.93
N SER A 115 -7.49 -6.29 2.33
CA SER A 115 -8.25 -6.76 1.16
C SER A 115 -7.52 -6.56 -0.17
N ARG A 116 -6.49 -5.70 -0.18
CA ARG A 116 -5.65 -5.40 -1.35
C ARG A 116 -4.21 -5.15 -0.92
N SER A 117 -3.29 -5.34 -1.87
CA SER A 117 -1.87 -4.97 -1.73
C SER A 117 -1.70 -3.49 -1.36
N LEU A 118 -0.58 -3.19 -0.70
CA LEU A 118 -0.20 -1.83 -0.35
C LEU A 118 0.28 -1.08 -1.59
N ASP A 119 0.11 0.24 -1.60
CA ASP A 119 0.65 1.06 -2.68
C ASP A 119 2.12 1.38 -2.39
N PHE A 120 3.03 0.83 -3.21
CA PHE A 120 4.44 1.20 -3.15
C PHE A 120 4.69 2.50 -3.92
N ILE A 121 5.08 3.54 -3.20
CA ILE A 121 5.30 4.89 -3.74
C ILE A 121 6.80 5.21 -3.75
N GLY A 122 7.28 5.66 -4.90
CA GLY A 122 8.63 6.18 -5.09
C GLY A 122 8.64 7.49 -5.88
N PRO A 123 9.83 8.10 -6.07
CA PRO A 123 9.99 9.25 -6.96
C PRO A 123 9.71 8.85 -8.42
N GLN A 124 9.42 9.83 -9.28
CA GLN A 124 9.14 9.57 -10.70
C GLN A 124 10.30 8.90 -11.44
N ASP A 125 11.53 9.28 -11.11
CA ASP A 125 12.76 8.76 -11.71
C ASP A 125 13.68 8.19 -10.61
N PRO A 126 13.40 6.98 -10.10
CA PRO A 126 14.20 6.40 -9.04
C PRO A 126 15.56 5.95 -9.59
N PRO A 127 16.66 6.25 -8.89
CA PRO A 127 17.92 5.55 -9.10
C PRO A 127 17.77 4.12 -8.55
N LEU A 128 17.33 3.20 -9.42
CA LEU A 128 16.92 1.84 -9.03
C LEU A 128 18.10 0.93 -8.66
N GLU A 129 19.28 1.18 -9.22
CA GLU A 129 20.43 0.28 -9.09
C GLU A 129 21.02 0.28 -7.66
N GLU A 130 21.18 1.46 -7.06
CA GLU A 130 21.85 1.62 -5.76
C GLU A 130 21.01 1.11 -4.57
N PHE A 131 19.69 1.02 -4.74
CA PHE A 131 18.75 0.66 -3.68
C PHE A 131 18.01 -0.63 -3.97
N ARG A 132 18.57 -1.49 -4.81
CA ARG A 132 17.90 -2.70 -5.30
C ARG A 132 17.34 -3.55 -4.15
N ASP A 133 18.09 -3.74 -3.07
CA ASP A 133 17.67 -4.58 -1.94
C ASP A 133 16.51 -3.97 -1.14
N VAL A 134 16.59 -2.66 -0.87
CA VAL A 134 15.51 -1.93 -0.17
C VAL A 134 14.26 -1.91 -1.04
N PHE A 135 14.43 -1.63 -2.33
CA PHE A 135 13.34 -1.62 -3.30
C PHE A 135 12.68 -3.00 -3.43
N HIS A 136 13.48 -4.07 -3.51
CA HIS A 136 12.97 -5.43 -3.57
C HIS A 136 12.22 -5.80 -2.30
N THR A 137 12.75 -5.45 -1.13
CA THR A 137 12.11 -5.67 0.17
C THR A 137 10.79 -4.93 0.27
N MET A 138 10.77 -3.63 -0.06
CA MET A 138 9.56 -2.79 -0.05
C MET A 138 8.51 -3.31 -1.03
N ASN A 139 8.92 -3.71 -2.24
CA ASN A 139 8.01 -4.30 -3.23
C ASN A 139 7.48 -5.66 -2.79
N ALA A 140 8.30 -6.51 -2.16
CA ALA A 140 7.85 -7.78 -1.63
C ALA A 140 6.80 -7.57 -0.53
N LEU A 141 7.07 -6.64 0.40
CA LEU A 141 6.12 -6.25 1.44
C LEU A 141 4.86 -5.60 0.86
N SER A 142 4.93 -4.83 -0.24
CA SER A 142 3.72 -4.23 -0.82
C SER A 142 2.72 -5.26 -1.33
N LEU A 143 3.20 -6.46 -1.70
CA LEU A 143 2.37 -7.52 -2.26
C LEU A 143 1.69 -8.39 -1.20
N VAL A 144 2.05 -8.26 0.09
CA VAL A 144 1.44 -9.09 1.14
C VAL A 144 0.13 -8.50 1.64
N LEU A 145 -0.77 -9.39 2.04
CA LEU A 145 -2.06 -9.02 2.61
C LEU A 145 -2.07 -9.04 4.14
N ASN A 146 -1.12 -9.75 4.74
CA ASN A 146 -1.01 -9.95 6.19
C ASN A 146 0.40 -9.60 6.65
N PHE A 147 0.50 -8.68 7.61
CA PHE A 147 1.79 -8.27 8.16
C PHE A 147 1.62 -7.72 9.59
N ASN A 148 2.70 -7.76 10.34
CA ASN A 148 2.77 -7.30 11.72
C ASN A 148 3.71 -6.11 11.81
N ILE A 149 3.34 -5.09 12.58
CA ILE A 149 4.16 -3.92 12.87
C ILE A 149 4.48 -3.94 14.37
N TYR A 150 5.74 -4.17 14.69
CA TYR A 150 6.25 -4.12 16.05
C TYR A 150 6.89 -2.77 16.33
N PHE A 151 6.60 -2.20 17.49
CA PHE A 151 7.15 -0.92 17.90
C PHE A 151 7.45 -0.90 19.39
N ASN A 152 8.47 -0.13 19.76
CA ASN A 152 8.79 0.11 21.16
C ASN A 152 7.74 1.04 21.78
N MET A 153 7.08 0.59 22.84
CA MET A 153 6.07 1.35 23.58
C MET A 153 6.69 2.33 24.56
N SER A 154 7.92 2.10 25.02
CA SER A 154 8.59 2.93 26.02
C SER A 154 8.70 4.43 25.66
N PRO A 155 9.01 4.83 24.41
CA PRO A 155 9.05 6.24 24.04
C PRO A 155 7.66 6.86 23.79
N ILE A 156 6.59 6.06 23.76
CA ILE A 156 5.24 6.52 23.40
C ILE A 156 4.49 6.96 24.66
N GLN A 157 3.86 8.13 24.61
CA GLN A 157 3.07 8.64 25.72
C GLN A 157 1.91 7.68 26.08
N PRO A 158 1.60 7.46 27.37
CA PRO A 158 0.53 6.53 27.78
C PRO A 158 -0.83 6.84 27.17
N GLU A 159 -1.17 8.12 27.00
CA GLU A 159 -2.42 8.54 26.35
C GLU A 159 -2.47 8.10 24.89
N LEU A 160 -1.37 8.29 24.16
CA LEU A 160 -1.26 7.85 22.77
C LEU A 160 -1.30 6.32 22.65
N LEU A 161 -0.67 5.59 23.58
CA LEU A 161 -0.78 4.13 23.65
C LEU A 161 -2.23 3.67 23.91
N ARG A 162 -2.97 4.35 24.78
CA ARG A 162 -4.38 4.08 25.01
C ARG A 162 -5.19 4.27 23.74
N GLN A 163 -4.93 5.33 22.99
CA GLN A 163 -5.58 5.58 21.71
C GLN A 163 -5.20 4.54 20.64
N ILE A 164 -3.91 4.16 20.51
CA ILE A 164 -3.47 3.08 19.62
C ILE A 164 -4.16 1.76 19.99
N SER A 165 -4.31 1.46 21.28
CA SER A 165 -4.99 0.24 21.73
C SER A 165 -6.47 0.18 21.35
N SER A 166 -7.08 1.33 21.02
CA SER A 166 -8.46 1.42 20.55
C SER A 166 -8.61 1.21 19.04
N PHE A 167 -7.51 1.22 18.27
CA PHE A 167 -7.53 1.05 16.81
C PHE A 167 -8.35 -0.14 16.33
N PRO A 168 -8.20 -1.36 16.90
CA PRO A 168 -9.00 -2.52 16.47
C PRO A 168 -10.51 -2.25 16.46
N SER A 169 -11.00 -1.49 17.44
CA SER A 169 -12.43 -1.17 17.50
C SER A 169 -12.88 -0.32 16.32
N LEU A 170 -12.05 0.60 15.82
CA LEU A 170 -12.37 1.50 14.70
C LEU A 170 -12.50 0.76 13.37
N PHE A 171 -11.83 -0.38 13.22
CA PHE A 171 -11.92 -1.26 12.05
C PHE A 171 -12.92 -2.41 12.25
N SER A 172 -13.72 -2.39 13.32
CA SER A 172 -14.81 -3.33 13.52
C SER A 172 -15.87 -3.18 12.42
N PRO A 173 -16.48 -4.29 11.93
CA PRO A 173 -17.57 -4.26 10.96
C PRO A 173 -18.79 -3.42 11.38
N THR A 174 -18.94 -3.16 12.68
CA THR A 174 -20.06 -2.40 13.24
C THR A 174 -19.89 -0.89 13.16
N ASN A 175 -18.67 -0.40 12.90
CA ASN A 175 -18.36 1.02 12.86
C ASN A 175 -18.43 1.57 11.43
N ARG A 176 -18.59 2.90 11.33
CA ARG A 176 -18.44 3.57 10.04
C ARG A 176 -17.02 3.35 9.55
N ARG A 177 -16.87 2.88 8.31
CA ARG A 177 -15.57 2.63 7.70
C ARG A 177 -14.81 3.96 7.55
N LEU A 178 -13.59 3.99 8.06
CA LEU A 178 -12.67 5.12 7.88
C LEU A 178 -12.34 5.29 6.39
N GLU A 179 -12.23 6.53 5.96
CA GLU A 179 -11.87 6.91 4.60
C GLU A 179 -10.45 7.47 4.56
N THR A 180 -9.81 7.42 3.39
CA THR A 180 -8.46 7.98 3.23
C THR A 180 -8.46 9.50 3.39
N ASP A 181 -7.51 10.05 4.17
CA ASP A 181 -7.19 11.49 4.11
C ASP A 181 -6.53 11.80 2.76
N VAL A 182 -7.32 12.35 1.83
CA VAL A 182 -6.92 12.64 0.45
C VAL A 182 -5.79 13.67 0.39
N ARG A 183 -5.70 14.60 1.36
CA ARG A 183 -4.66 15.63 1.38
C ARG A 183 -3.30 15.02 1.72
N ARG A 184 -3.29 14.06 2.65
CA ARG A 184 -2.08 13.34 3.05
C ARG A 184 -1.68 12.27 2.05
N ALA A 185 -2.66 11.66 1.38
CA ALA A 185 -2.42 10.69 0.32
C ALA A 185 -2.08 11.35 -1.04
N ASP A 186 -2.04 12.69 -1.13
CA ASP A 186 -1.78 13.38 -2.39
C ASP A 186 -0.33 13.20 -2.83
N LEU A 187 -0.13 12.25 -3.75
CA LEU A 187 1.17 11.93 -4.32
C LEU A 187 1.87 13.14 -4.94
N ARG A 188 1.13 14.15 -5.43
CA ARG A 188 1.72 15.36 -6.06
C ARG A 188 2.52 16.20 -5.07
N THR A 189 2.21 16.10 -3.78
CA THR A 189 2.88 16.86 -2.73
C THR A 189 4.19 16.22 -2.27
N LEU A 190 4.41 14.95 -2.64
CA LEU A 190 5.62 14.21 -2.27
C LEU A 190 6.85 14.73 -3.00
N TYR A 191 8.03 14.42 -2.45
CA TYR A 191 9.33 14.75 -3.03
C TYR A 191 9.52 16.25 -3.32
N GLY A 192 9.05 17.10 -2.40
CA GLY A 192 9.16 18.56 -2.55
C GLY A 192 8.26 19.12 -3.65
N GLY A 193 7.16 18.44 -3.98
CA GLY A 193 6.22 18.84 -5.03
C GLY A 193 6.53 18.28 -6.43
N LEU A 194 7.59 17.46 -6.56
CA LEU A 194 7.90 16.75 -7.82
C LEU A 194 6.93 15.61 -8.10
N GLY A 195 6.19 15.17 -7.08
CA GLY A 195 5.22 14.11 -7.18
C GLY A 195 5.82 12.73 -7.02
N GLY A 196 5.06 11.84 -6.36
CA GLY A 196 5.33 10.42 -6.28
C GLY A 196 4.60 9.65 -7.37
N ARG A 197 5.12 8.46 -7.69
CA ARG A 197 4.45 7.48 -8.55
C ARG A 197 4.23 6.17 -7.81
N ARG A 198 3.15 5.48 -8.16
CA ARG A 198 2.96 4.08 -7.80
C ARG A 198 3.93 3.22 -8.58
N ILE A 199 4.66 2.37 -7.88
CA ILE A 199 5.57 1.39 -8.43
C ILE A 199 4.77 0.11 -8.63
N ASN A 200 4.31 -0.12 -9.85
CA ASN A 200 3.63 -1.35 -10.23
C ASN A 200 4.66 -2.39 -10.69
N THR A 201 5.40 -2.98 -9.76
CA THR A 201 6.27 -4.12 -10.06
C THR A 201 5.53 -5.42 -9.79
N VAL A 202 4.58 -5.74 -10.66
CA VAL A 202 4.32 -7.14 -10.95
C VAL A 202 5.64 -7.64 -11.55
N LEU A 203 6.37 -8.44 -10.80
CA LEU A 203 7.54 -9.13 -11.34
C LEU A 203 7.03 -9.99 -12.50
N SER A 204 7.09 -9.44 -13.71
CA SER A 204 6.94 -10.22 -14.93
C SER A 204 8.09 -11.22 -14.89
N PRO A 205 7.84 -12.53 -14.75
CA PRO A 205 8.92 -13.50 -14.86
C PRO A 205 9.53 -13.28 -16.24
N ALA A 206 10.84 -13.02 -16.25
CA ALA A 206 11.62 -12.71 -17.44
C ALA A 206 11.12 -13.47 -18.66
N SER A 207 10.48 -12.75 -19.59
CA SER A 207 10.29 -13.27 -20.93
C SER A 207 11.69 -13.43 -21.52
N SER A 208 12.14 -14.67 -21.57
CA SER A 208 13.23 -15.12 -22.42
C SER A 208 12.82 -14.94 -23.89
N ALA A 209 12.83 -13.70 -24.37
CA ALA A 209 12.82 -13.41 -25.79
C ALA A 209 14.25 -13.11 -26.22
N LEU A 210 14.90 -14.15 -26.73
CA LEU A 210 16.07 -14.05 -27.60
C LEU A 210 15.83 -13.00 -28.71
N PRO A 211 16.88 -12.27 -29.15
CA PRO A 211 16.76 -11.33 -30.26
C PRO A 211 16.57 -12.10 -31.57
N GLY A 212 15.34 -12.17 -32.04
CA GLY A 212 15.02 -12.57 -33.41
C GLY A 212 15.21 -11.37 -34.34
N ASN A 213 16.33 -11.33 -35.04
CA ASN A 213 16.53 -10.50 -36.23
C ASN A 213 15.36 -10.68 -37.20
N GLY A 214 14.68 -9.59 -37.55
CA GLY A 214 13.65 -9.54 -38.57
C GLY A 214 13.66 -8.18 -39.22
N THR A 215 14.35 -8.12 -40.35
CA THR A 215 14.62 -6.97 -41.21
C THR A 215 13.34 -6.25 -41.63
N GLU A 216 13.45 -4.93 -41.72
CA GLU A 216 12.54 -4.01 -42.39
C GLU A 216 12.18 -4.51 -43.80
N GLU A 217 10.89 -4.49 -44.15
CA GLU A 217 10.45 -4.16 -45.51
C GLU A 217 9.04 -3.56 -45.46
N GLU A 218 9.00 -2.24 -45.61
CA GLU A 218 7.89 -1.45 -46.10
C GLU A 218 7.71 -1.74 -47.61
N VAL A 219 6.47 -1.77 -48.12
CA VAL A 219 6.03 -1.20 -49.43
C VAL A 219 4.62 -1.68 -49.85
N THR A 220 3.68 -0.74 -49.74
CA THR A 220 2.64 -0.28 -50.70
C THR A 220 1.55 -1.19 -51.34
N THR A 221 0.35 -0.59 -51.33
CA THR A 221 -0.68 -0.46 -52.40
C THR A 221 -1.67 -1.59 -52.70
N ALA A 222 -2.93 -1.14 -52.76
CA ALA A 222 -4.18 -1.82 -53.05
C ALA A 222 -4.30 -2.38 -54.48
N GLU A 223 -5.05 -3.48 -54.63
CA GLU A 223 -6.06 -3.59 -55.69
C GLU A 223 -7.04 -4.76 -55.43
N LYS A 224 -8.02 -4.87 -56.33
CA LYS A 224 -9.44 -5.14 -56.12
C LYS A 224 -9.88 -6.28 -57.04
N ALA A 225 -10.64 -7.26 -56.53
CA ALA A 225 -11.62 -8.09 -57.28
C ALA A 225 -12.43 -8.93 -56.28
N ALA A 226 -13.71 -8.69 -56.01
CA ALA A 226 -14.91 -8.99 -56.79
C ALA A 226 -15.24 -10.50 -56.97
N ASN A 227 -16.15 -11.03 -56.14
CA ASN A 227 -17.19 -12.00 -56.51
C ASN A 227 -18.23 -12.09 -55.35
N VAL A 228 -19.38 -11.41 -55.40
CA VAL A 228 -20.71 -11.79 -55.95
C VAL A 228 -21.40 -12.95 -55.21
N GLY A 229 -22.57 -12.65 -54.60
CA GLY A 229 -23.64 -13.59 -54.25
C GLY A 229 -24.19 -13.40 -52.82
N LEU A 230 -25.15 -12.48 -52.58
CA LEU A 230 -26.60 -12.74 -52.42
C LEU A 230 -26.91 -13.58 -51.16
N GLN A 231 -27.58 -13.12 -50.09
CA GLN A 231 -28.87 -12.41 -49.99
C GLN A 231 -29.05 -11.76 -48.60
N ARG A 232 -29.74 -10.61 -48.59
CA ARG A 232 -30.52 -10.06 -47.45
C ARG A 232 -32.00 -10.11 -47.89
N PRO A 233 -32.98 -10.16 -46.99
CA PRO A 233 -33.53 -8.88 -46.55
C PRO A 233 -33.95 -8.83 -45.07
N ALA A 234 -34.07 -7.59 -44.61
CA ALA A 234 -34.47 -7.17 -43.28
C ALA A 234 -36.01 -7.12 -43.12
N HIS A 235 -36.50 -7.27 -41.89
CA HIS A 235 -37.73 -6.62 -41.45
C HIS A 235 -37.58 -6.08 -40.02
N THR A 236 -37.67 -4.76 -39.91
CA THR A 236 -37.86 -3.96 -38.70
C THR A 236 -39.32 -3.53 -38.64
N SER A 237 -39.99 -3.68 -37.49
CA SER A 237 -41.07 -2.77 -37.07
C SER A 237 -41.49 -3.02 -35.61
N THR A 238 -41.12 -2.10 -34.72
CA THR A 238 -41.68 -1.95 -33.36
C THR A 238 -42.35 -0.57 -33.28
N PRO A 239 -43.57 -0.43 -32.73
CA PRO A 239 -44.32 0.82 -32.78
C PRO A 239 -44.07 1.71 -31.53
N PRO A 240 -44.11 3.05 -31.67
CA PRO A 240 -44.31 3.95 -30.53
C PRO A 240 -45.78 4.42 -30.46
N GLY A 241 -46.39 4.24 -29.29
CA GLY A 241 -47.70 4.79 -28.96
C GLY A 241 -47.61 6.25 -28.51
N ARG A 242 -48.51 7.10 -29.01
CA ARG A 242 -49.00 8.31 -28.31
C ARG A 242 -50.14 8.98 -29.07
N LYS A 243 -51.27 9.17 -28.39
CA LYS A 243 -52.32 10.20 -28.54
C LYS A 243 -53.55 9.70 -27.74
N ARG A 244 -54.36 10.49 -27.05
CA ARG A 244 -54.43 11.89 -26.61
C ARG A 244 -55.76 11.90 -25.83
N GLN A 245 -55.78 12.29 -24.56
CA GLN A 245 -57.03 12.64 -23.86
C GLN A 245 -57.27 14.14 -24.02
N SER A 246 -58.49 14.50 -24.38
CA SER A 246 -59.03 15.86 -24.22
C SER A 246 -60.53 15.79 -23.99
N ARG A 247 -60.93 16.39 -22.86
CA ARG A 247 -62.26 16.82 -22.42
C ARG A 247 -63.25 15.74 -22.00
#